data_AF-A0A970B305-F1
#
_entry.id   AF-A0A970B305-F1
#
_cell.length_a   1.000
_cell.length_b   1.000
_cell.length_c   1.000
_cell.angle_alpha   90.00
_cell.angle_beta   90.00
_cell.angle_gamma   90.00
#
_symmetry.space_group_name_H-M   'P 1'
#
loop_
_entity.id
_entity.type
_entity.pdbx_description
1 polymer ?
#
loop_
_entity_poly.entity_id
_entity_poly.type
_entity_poly.pdbx_seq_one_letter_code
_entity_poly.pdbx_strand_id
1 'polypeptide(L)' 'MLAAPVNDLLFVAQAITRANFPPNTVQKSQLLSIKTGGCPEDCGYCSQSAHHETGLSA' A
#
# COMPACT_ATOMS: atom_id res chain seq x y z
N MET A 1 7.06 19.57 -3.82
CA MET A 1 7.58 18.22 -3.46
C MET A 1 7.44 17.24 -4.62
N LEU A 2 6.24 17.00 -5.19
CA LEU A 2 6.06 16.06 -6.32
C LEU A 2 6.76 16.42 -7.63
N ALA A 3 7.15 17.69 -7.83
CA ALA A 3 7.86 18.15 -9.02
C ALA A 3 9.40 18.16 -8.87
N ALA A 4 9.94 17.72 -7.73
CA ALA A 4 11.39 17.68 -7.54
C ALA A 4 12.04 16.54 -8.35
N PRO A 5 13.32 16.67 -8.74
CA PRO A 5 14.07 15.55 -9.30
C PRO A 5 14.03 14.36 -8.32
N VAL A 6 13.82 13.16 -8.86
CA VAL A 6 13.57 11.95 -8.06
C VAL A 6 14.69 11.69 -7.05
N ASN A 7 15.95 11.90 -7.44
CA ASN A 7 17.10 11.66 -6.56
C ASN A 7 17.17 12.64 -5.38
N ASP A 8 16.82 13.91 -5.59
CA ASP A 8 16.79 14.91 -4.52
C ASP A 8 15.67 14.60 -3.53
N LEU A 9 14.52 14.17 -4.04
CA LEU A 9 13.39 13.74 -3.21
C LEU A 9 13.75 12.52 -2.35
N LEU A 10 14.43 11.53 -2.94
CA LEU A 10 14.91 10.35 -2.20
C LEU A 10 15.90 10.72 -1.10
N PHE A 11 16.83 11.64 -1.38
CA PHE A 11 17.80 12.11 -0.38
C PHE A 11 17.10 12.78 0.81
N VAL A 12 16.17 13.70 0.53
CA VAL A 12 15.38 14.38 1.58
C VAL A 12 14.56 13.38 2.40
N ALA A 13 13.90 12.41 1.73
CA ALA A 13 13.13 11.38 2.42
C ALA A 13 14.01 10.56 3.38
N GLN A 14 15.18 10.12 2.92
CA GLN A 14 16.12 9.37 3.75
C GLN A 14 16.61 10.18 4.95
N ALA A 15 16.90 11.47 4.78
CA ALA A 15 17.33 12.34 5.87
C ALA A 15 16.25 12.46 6.95
N ILE A 16 14.99 12.67 6.55
CA ILE A 16 13.85 12.74 7.47
C ILE A 16 13.64 11.39 8.18
N THR A 17 13.70 10.28 7.45
CA THR A 17 13.54 8.94 8.04
C THR A 17 14.60 8.68 9.11
N ARG A 18 15.88 8.99 8.84
CA ARG A 18 16.97 8.79 9.82
C ARG A 18 16.86 9.70 11.04
N ALA A 19 16.30 10.90 10.90
CA ALA A 19 16.12 11.82 12.01
C ALA A 19 15.00 11.40 12.97
N ASN A 20 14.01 10.64 12.50
CA ASN A 20 12.79 10.37 13.27
C ASN A 20 12.55 8.89 13.57
N PHE A 21 13.21 7.95 12.89
CA PHE A 21 13.01 6.51 13.07
C PHE A 21 14.34 5.79 13.35
N PRO A 22 14.33 4.70 14.14
CA PRO A 22 15.52 3.89 14.36
C PRO A 22 16.10 3.39 13.02
N PRO A 23 17.42 3.58 12.78
CA PRO A 23 18.02 3.18 11.52
C PRO A 23 17.94 1.66 11.35
N ASN A 24 17.77 1.22 10.10
CA ASN A 24 17.74 -0.21 9.72
C ASN A 24 16.68 -1.05 10.47
N THR A 25 15.61 -0.40 10.95
CA THR A 25 14.51 -1.08 11.64
C THR A 25 13.24 -0.99 10.79
N VAL A 26 12.49 -2.09 10.71
CA VAL A 26 11.24 -2.18 9.94
C VAL A 26 10.16 -2.79 10.83
N GLN A 27 8.97 -2.18 10.83
CA GLN A 27 7.81 -2.71 11.52
C GLN A 27 7.18 -3.85 10.69
N LYS A 28 6.79 -4.94 11.34
CA LYS A 28 6.16 -6.10 10.69
C LYS A 28 4.75 -6.31 11.21
N SER A 29 3.78 -6.35 10.31
CA SER A 29 2.36 -6.65 10.59
C SER A 29 1.91 -7.85 9.77
N GLN A 30 0.95 -8.60 10.28
CA GLN A 30 0.25 -9.66 9.55
C GLN A 30 -1.24 -9.38 9.58
N LEU A 31 -1.91 -9.65 8.47
CA LEU A 31 -3.35 -9.52 8.32
C LEU A 31 -3.92 -10.76 7.62
N LEU A 32 -5.18 -11.05 7.90
CA LEU A 32 -5.93 -12.12 7.26
C LEU A 32 -7.29 -11.56 6.84
N SER A 33 -7.71 -11.91 5.63
CA SER A 33 -9.05 -11.60 5.16
C SER A 33 -10.06 -12.56 5.79
N ILE A 34 -10.83 -12.08 6.77
CA ILE A 34 -11.83 -12.91 7.47
C ILE A 34 -12.95 -13.40 6.53
N LYS A 35 -13.24 -12.61 5.48
CA LYS A 35 -14.14 -12.96 4.37
C LYS A 35 -13.55 -12.39 3.09
N THR A 36 -13.44 -13.21 2.05
CA THR A 36 -12.85 -12.82 0.76
C THR A 36 -13.87 -12.96 -0.36
N GLY A 37 -13.89 -11.98 -1.27
CA GLY A 37 -14.75 -12.01 -2.46
C GLY A 37 -16.17 -11.49 -2.25
N GLY A 38 -16.90 -11.31 -3.36
CA GLY A 38 -18.30 -10.86 -3.36
C GLY A 38 -18.53 -9.47 -2.77
N CYS A 39 -17.54 -8.59 -2.84
CA CYS A 39 -17.62 -7.24 -2.28
C CYS A 39 -18.60 -6.40 -3.12
N PRO A 40 -19.65 -5.79 -2.54
CA PRO A 40 -20.68 -5.07 -3.29
C PRO A 40 -20.22 -3.71 -3.86
N GLU A 41 -19.07 -3.20 -3.45
CA GLU A 41 -18.48 -1.95 -3.89
C GLU A 41 -17.77 -2.08 -5.25
N ASP A 42 -17.85 -1.05 -6.09
CA ASP A 42 -17.28 -0.99 -7.44
C ASP A 42 -15.91 -0.28 -7.47
N CYS A 43 -14.95 -0.85 -6.74
CA CYS A 43 -13.59 -0.33 -6.70
C CYS A 43 -12.78 -0.89 -7.88
N GLY A 44 -12.47 -0.06 -8.88
CA GLY A 44 -11.78 -0.45 -10.12
C GLY A 44 -10.39 -1.10 -9.99
N TYR A 45 -9.81 -1.13 -8.79
CA TYR A 45 -8.53 -1.78 -8.49
C TYR A 45 -8.67 -3.01 -7.57
N CYS A 46 -9.84 -3.24 -6.99
CA CYS A 46 -10.04 -4.25 -5.97
C CYS A 46 -10.43 -5.59 -6.59
N SER A 47 -9.62 -6.63 -6.39
CA SER A 47 -9.93 -7.98 -6.86
C SER A 47 -11.14 -8.60 -6.15
N GLN A 48 -11.64 -8.02 -5.07
CA GLN A 48 -12.80 -8.58 -4.35
C GLN A 48 -14.14 -8.04 -4.84
N SER A 49 -14.13 -6.99 -5.68
CA SER A 49 -15.35 -6.39 -6.21
C SER A 49 -16.15 -7.41 -7.03
N ALA A 50 -17.45 -7.51 -6.75
CA ALA A 50 -18.37 -8.35 -7.50
C ALA A 50 -18.72 -7.77 -8.88
N HIS A 51 -18.34 -6.52 -9.17
CA HIS A 51 -18.59 -5.85 -10.45
C HIS A 51 -17.54 -6.18 -11.52
N HIS A 52 -16.51 -6.94 -11.18
CA HIS A 52 -15.41 -7.29 -12.07
C HIS A 52 -15.15 -8.80 -12.09
N GLU A 53 -14.62 -9.32 -13.19
CA GLU A 53 -14.21 -10.72 -13.28
C GLU A 53 -12.82 -10.90 -12.66
N THR A 54 -12.80 -11.35 -11.40
CA THR A 54 -11.55 -11.42 -10.61
C THR A 54 -11.13 -12.83 -10.23
N GLY A 55 -11.94 -13.84 -10.57
CA GLY A 55 -11.70 -15.24 -10.21
C GLY A 55 -11.89 -15.56 -8.72
N LEU A 56 -12.31 -14.60 -7.90
CA LEU A 56 -12.65 -14.82 -6.49
C LEU A 56 -14.14 -15.16 -6.35
N SER A 57 -14.43 -16.29 -5.72
CA SER A 57 -15.79 -16.64 -5.29
C SER A 57 -16.07 -16.07 -3.90
N ALA A 58 -17.35 -15.76 -3.63
CA ALA A 58 -17.82 -15.35 -2.30
C ALA A 58 -18.04 -16.55 -1.36
#